data_AF-A0A4Q4SWH8-F1
#
_entry.id   AF-A0A4Q4SWH8-F1
#
_cell.length_a   1.000
_cell.length_b   1.000
_cell.length_c   1.000
_cell.angle_alpha   90.00
_cell.angle_beta   90.00
_cell.angle_gamma   90.00
#
_symmetry.space_group_name_H-M   'P 1'
#
loop_
_entity.id
_entity.type
_entity.pdbx_description
1 polymer ?
#
loop_
_entity_poly.entity_id
_entity_poly.type
_entity_poly.pdbx_seq_one_letter_code
_entity_poly.pdbx_strand_id
1 'polypeptide(L)'
;MASDSECLGIAIDHRIRRLIEPAEYFPPDEAGNHISILDSRGRSLGRSRAERDVTAKLAGPQSIGGIAVVLQQPRHNHPFDSGVRAVIEDCATLRALEDVFLVVSGRKLRLLPDISVIDLLPYTTKCNWDDMNNEEKASAFKAAQWALGSKQPDVVLCAGKKYLSEEPRKLKDDMWKLESQGVGAVFPERYPYITVKDKDGNRIKIRRVNGFHPSYAMNYLPEHSCLRQLLFLVVAQTCAVYGKASWKEEDWMTALRRDCSTLYENSGGGKASKYIPEYVEDYLKLVQGDIPDAIVKISTNRARSSTQDVSRDLYNQVVSSCLSERLSDASLLIGKISELQPEPRPAWAVKKNADSLQRAAEATHNLGLCAKDWNDYAWRGATRLKAKVIPAIASLRQCVSKGRKQEQEFNLQRARRVFLDLAVGVETTLGHILGEDEARKRRKKEEAKQAELGLLTVNMGRLKLR
;
A
#
# COMPACT_ATOMS: atom_id res chain seq x y z
N MET A 1 -10.32 -3.68 -11.98
CA MET A 1 -10.06 -2.23 -12.05
C MET A 1 -10.08 -1.68 -10.64
N ALA A 2 -9.08 -0.90 -10.22
CA ALA A 2 -9.06 -0.32 -8.88
C ALA A 2 -10.22 0.69 -8.72
N SER A 3 -10.91 0.63 -7.58
CA SER A 3 -11.89 1.64 -7.16
C SER A 3 -11.26 2.52 -6.08
N ASP A 4 -11.92 3.62 -5.73
CA ASP A 4 -11.42 4.51 -4.67
C ASP A 4 -11.60 3.90 -3.26
N SER A 5 -12.16 2.68 -3.20
CA SER A 5 -12.40 1.91 -1.98
C SER A 5 -11.61 0.59 -1.91
N GLU A 6 -11.11 0.10 -3.04
CA GLU A 6 -10.40 -1.18 -3.17
C GLU A 6 -9.25 -1.05 -4.17
N CYS A 7 -8.06 -1.44 -3.75
CA CYS A 7 -6.89 -1.49 -4.62
C CYS A 7 -5.90 -2.53 -4.10
N LEU A 8 -5.13 -3.14 -5.01
CA LEU A 8 -4.24 -4.26 -4.70
C LEU A 8 -4.95 -5.37 -3.88
N GLY A 9 -6.18 -5.74 -4.24
CA GLY A 9 -6.91 -6.83 -3.59
C GLY A 9 -7.23 -6.63 -2.10
N ILE A 10 -7.14 -5.40 -1.59
CA ILE A 10 -7.50 -5.04 -0.21
C ILE A 10 -8.46 -3.85 -0.19
N ALA A 11 -9.22 -3.73 0.90
CA ALA A 11 -9.96 -2.50 1.17
C ALA A 11 -8.97 -1.40 1.55
N ILE A 12 -9.07 -0.21 0.96
CA ILE A 12 -8.20 0.91 1.33
C ILE A 12 -8.67 1.45 2.69
N ASP A 13 -7.76 1.66 3.65
CA ASP A 13 -8.10 2.24 4.95
C ASP A 13 -8.83 3.59 4.77
N HIS A 14 -9.99 3.74 5.40
CA HIS A 14 -10.82 4.94 5.28
C HIS A 14 -10.10 6.23 5.68
N ARG A 15 -9.10 6.18 6.57
CA ARG A 15 -8.26 7.33 6.95
C ARG A 15 -7.31 7.70 5.82
N ILE A 16 -6.73 6.70 5.14
CA ILE A 16 -5.92 6.93 3.93
C ILE A 16 -6.79 7.51 2.81
N ARG A 17 -8.01 7.01 2.61
CA ARG A 17 -8.94 7.55 1.59
C ARG A 17 -9.17 9.05 1.75
N ARG A 18 -9.10 9.58 2.97
CA ARG A 18 -9.24 11.02 3.25
C ARG A 18 -8.00 11.84 2.90
N LEU A 19 -6.85 11.20 2.75
CA LEU A 19 -5.61 11.81 2.26
C LEU A 19 -5.54 11.80 0.74
N ILE A 20 -6.46 11.11 0.07
CA ILE A 20 -6.57 11.10 -1.39
C ILE A 20 -7.05 12.48 -1.81
N GLU A 21 -6.09 13.34 -2.10
CA GLU A 21 -6.34 14.66 -2.66
C GLU A 21 -5.91 14.67 -4.12
N PRO A 22 -6.60 15.45 -4.97
CA PRO A 22 -6.18 15.62 -6.34
C PRO A 22 -4.81 16.30 -6.34
N ALA A 23 -3.74 15.59 -6.71
CA ALA A 23 -2.44 16.22 -6.89
C ALA A 23 -2.57 17.34 -7.94
N GLU A 24 -2.16 18.57 -7.60
CA GLU A 24 -1.99 19.61 -8.59
C GLU A 24 -0.80 19.23 -9.46
N TYR A 25 -1.11 18.90 -10.71
CA TYR A 25 -0.11 18.58 -11.71
C TYR A 25 0.46 19.88 -12.25
N PHE A 26 1.75 20.10 -12.04
CA PHE A 26 2.50 21.18 -12.66
C PHE A 26 3.22 20.60 -13.88
N PRO A 27 2.72 20.82 -15.12
CA PRO A 27 3.47 20.43 -16.31
C PRO A 27 4.81 21.15 -16.30
N PRO A 28 5.94 20.44 -16.41
CA PRO A 28 7.22 21.11 -16.45
C PRO A 28 7.51 21.57 -17.88
N ASP A 29 7.93 22.84 -18.02
CA ASP A 29 8.16 23.48 -19.32
C ASP A 29 9.55 23.20 -19.91
N GLU A 30 10.48 22.69 -19.11
CA GLU A 30 11.87 22.44 -19.50
C GLU A 30 12.17 20.95 -19.70
N ALA A 31 12.90 20.64 -20.77
CA ALA A 31 13.36 19.28 -21.07
C ALA A 31 14.62 18.91 -20.27
N GLY A 32 14.60 17.74 -19.63
CA GLY A 32 15.76 17.10 -19.03
C GLY A 32 16.51 16.19 -20.03
N ASN A 33 17.75 15.85 -19.68
CA ASN A 33 18.63 14.96 -20.45
C ASN A 33 18.72 13.54 -19.84
N HIS A 34 17.95 13.23 -18.80
CA HIS A 34 18.02 11.96 -18.07
C HIS A 34 17.73 10.73 -18.93
N ILE A 35 16.81 10.83 -19.89
CA ILE A 35 16.54 9.75 -20.85
C ILE A 35 17.77 9.48 -21.72
N SER A 36 18.40 10.53 -22.27
CA SER A 36 19.60 10.41 -23.10
C SER A 36 20.79 9.85 -22.32
N ILE A 37 20.93 10.21 -21.04
CA ILE A 37 21.94 9.65 -20.13
C ILE A 37 21.75 8.14 -19.98
N LEU A 38 20.52 7.70 -19.71
CA LEU A 38 20.20 6.28 -19.57
C LEU A 38 20.34 5.52 -20.89
N ASP A 39 19.89 6.07 -22.01
CA ASP A 39 20.06 5.41 -23.31
C ASP A 39 21.55 5.27 -23.69
N SER A 40 22.34 6.32 -23.47
CA SER A 40 23.79 6.30 -23.71
C SER A 40 24.49 5.22 -22.88
N ARG A 41 24.11 5.09 -21.59
CA ARG A 41 24.59 4.02 -20.73
C ARG A 41 24.20 2.65 -21.26
N GLY A 42 22.94 2.46 -21.64
CA GLY A 42 22.47 1.20 -22.23
C GLY A 42 23.26 0.81 -23.48
N ARG A 43 23.53 1.76 -24.38
CA ARG A 43 24.36 1.53 -25.58
C ARG A 43 25.79 1.14 -25.23
N SER A 44 26.41 1.83 -24.26
CA SER A 44 27.79 1.49 -23.82
C SER A 44 27.91 0.09 -23.23
N LEU A 45 26.81 -0.46 -22.70
CA LEU A 45 26.72 -1.81 -22.14
C LEU A 45 26.26 -2.85 -23.16
N GLY A 46 26.06 -2.48 -24.44
CA GLY A 46 25.56 -3.39 -25.47
C GLY A 46 24.13 -3.88 -25.23
N ARG A 47 23.32 -3.14 -24.46
CA ARG A 47 21.95 -3.53 -24.11
C ARG A 47 21.03 -3.49 -25.33
N SER A 48 20.07 -4.40 -25.37
CA SER A 48 19.13 -4.49 -26.49
C SER A 48 18.36 -3.19 -26.67
N ARG A 49 17.91 -2.92 -27.89
CA ARG A 49 17.05 -1.75 -28.15
C ARG A 49 15.77 -1.80 -27.31
N ALA A 50 15.18 -2.98 -27.16
CA ALA A 50 13.96 -3.18 -26.38
C ALA A 50 14.14 -2.82 -24.90
N GLU A 51 15.24 -3.26 -24.28
CA GLU A 51 15.56 -2.93 -22.88
C GLU A 51 15.76 -1.41 -22.73
N ARG A 52 16.52 -0.78 -23.62
CA ARG A 52 16.73 0.67 -23.62
C ARG A 52 15.44 1.46 -23.79
N ASP A 53 14.58 1.07 -24.73
CA ASP A 53 13.30 1.73 -24.99
C ASP A 53 12.35 1.61 -23.78
N VAL A 54 12.34 0.48 -23.08
CA VAL A 54 11.58 0.30 -21.85
C VAL A 54 12.13 1.16 -20.72
N THR A 55 13.45 1.14 -20.49
CA THR A 55 14.10 1.97 -19.47
C THR A 55 13.86 3.46 -19.73
N ALA A 56 13.96 3.91 -20.98
CA ALA A 56 13.67 5.29 -21.37
C ALA A 56 12.21 5.69 -21.10
N LYS A 57 11.25 4.81 -21.42
CA LYS A 57 9.82 5.05 -21.15
C LYS A 57 9.52 5.12 -19.66
N LEU A 58 10.10 4.22 -18.86
CA LEU A 58 9.96 4.24 -17.40
C LEU A 58 10.60 5.48 -16.77
N ALA A 59 11.73 5.96 -17.29
CA ALA A 59 12.37 7.18 -16.83
C ALA A 59 11.67 8.47 -17.31
N GLY A 60 10.65 8.36 -18.18
CA GLY A 60 9.84 9.48 -18.63
C GLY A 60 9.03 10.13 -17.49
N PRO A 61 8.45 11.33 -17.70
CA PRO A 61 8.50 12.13 -18.93
C PRO A 61 9.89 12.76 -19.16
N GLN A 62 10.15 13.27 -20.36
CA GLN A 62 11.43 13.92 -20.71
C GLN A 62 11.64 15.25 -19.98
N SER A 63 10.58 15.89 -19.50
CA SER A 63 10.66 17.15 -18.78
C SER A 63 11.37 17.01 -17.41
N ILE A 64 11.88 18.10 -16.85
CA ILE A 64 12.43 18.14 -15.48
C ILE A 64 11.31 18.14 -14.41
N GLY A 65 11.61 18.15 -13.11
CA GLY A 65 10.59 18.25 -12.05
C GLY A 65 9.77 16.98 -11.84
N GLY A 66 8.59 17.09 -11.24
CA GLY A 66 7.66 15.98 -11.02
C GLY A 66 8.08 15.01 -9.91
N ILE A 67 7.44 13.85 -9.91
CA ILE A 67 7.74 12.75 -8.99
C ILE A 67 8.68 11.76 -9.67
N ALA A 68 9.77 11.41 -8.98
CA ALA A 68 10.58 10.25 -9.34
C ALA A 68 10.49 9.16 -8.26
N VAL A 69 10.37 7.90 -8.67
CA VAL A 69 10.48 6.73 -7.81
C VAL A 69 11.84 6.10 -8.04
N VAL A 70 12.63 6.00 -6.99
CA VAL A 70 13.92 5.31 -7.03
C VAL A 70 13.72 3.86 -6.60
N LEU A 71 13.90 2.92 -7.52
CA LEU A 71 13.87 1.47 -7.27
C LEU A 71 15.28 0.90 -7.21
N GLN A 72 15.43 -0.37 -6.82
CA GLN A 72 16.76 -0.95 -6.64
C GLN A 72 17.44 -1.21 -7.99
N GLN A 73 16.82 -2.02 -8.83
CA GLN A 73 17.37 -2.52 -10.08
C GLN A 73 16.32 -3.29 -10.89
N PRO A 74 16.45 -3.39 -12.23
CA PRO A 74 15.53 -4.16 -13.05
C PRO A 74 15.59 -5.67 -12.75
N ARG A 75 14.45 -6.36 -12.93
CA ARG A 75 14.36 -7.83 -12.87
C ARG A 75 15.08 -8.43 -14.08
N HIS A 76 15.80 -9.54 -13.88
CA HIS A 76 16.63 -10.16 -14.93
C HIS A 76 15.82 -10.74 -16.12
N ASN A 77 14.56 -11.09 -15.89
CA ASN A 77 13.67 -11.72 -16.85
C ASN A 77 12.45 -10.83 -17.18
N HIS A 78 12.64 -9.52 -17.32
CA HIS A 78 11.59 -8.64 -17.84
C HIS A 78 11.32 -8.95 -19.32
N PRO A 79 10.06 -8.94 -19.77
CA PRO A 79 9.69 -9.16 -21.17
C PRO A 79 9.92 -7.88 -22.00
N PHE A 80 11.17 -7.43 -22.10
CA PHE A 80 11.51 -6.15 -22.75
C PHE A 80 11.03 -6.08 -24.21
N ASP A 81 11.14 -7.18 -24.96
CA ASP A 81 10.74 -7.26 -26.37
C ASP A 81 9.22 -7.08 -26.57
N SER A 82 8.43 -7.31 -25.52
CA SER A 82 6.98 -7.07 -25.51
C SER A 82 6.60 -5.62 -25.14
N GLY A 83 7.61 -4.77 -24.87
CA GLY A 83 7.44 -3.35 -24.57
C GLY A 83 7.03 -3.04 -23.13
N VAL A 84 6.95 -1.74 -22.83
CA VAL A 84 6.84 -1.24 -21.44
C VAL A 84 5.55 -1.69 -20.74
N ARG A 85 4.44 -1.86 -21.47
CA ARG A 85 3.17 -2.30 -20.88
C ARG A 85 3.23 -3.74 -20.40
N ALA A 86 3.78 -4.63 -21.22
CA ALA A 86 4.04 -6.01 -20.80
C ALA A 86 4.97 -6.07 -19.59
N VAL A 87 6.01 -5.22 -19.55
CA VAL A 87 6.93 -5.14 -18.39
C VAL A 87 6.22 -4.68 -17.11
N ILE A 88 5.31 -3.69 -17.19
CA ILE A 88 4.52 -3.24 -16.04
C ILE A 88 3.55 -4.34 -15.58
N GLU A 89 2.85 -5.00 -16.51
CA GLU A 89 1.85 -6.03 -16.21
C GLU A 89 2.46 -7.30 -15.59
N ASP A 90 3.64 -7.72 -16.05
CA ASP A 90 4.37 -8.88 -15.54
C ASP A 90 5.17 -8.57 -14.24
N CYS A 91 5.43 -7.30 -13.95
CA CYS A 91 6.16 -6.89 -12.75
C CYS A 91 5.23 -6.44 -11.63
N ALA A 92 5.00 -7.31 -10.64
CA ALA A 92 4.16 -6.97 -9.47
C ALA A 92 4.56 -5.68 -8.74
N THR A 93 5.85 -5.30 -8.76
CA THR A 93 6.32 -4.02 -8.21
C THR A 93 5.86 -2.82 -9.03
N LEU A 94 6.05 -2.84 -10.36
CA LEU A 94 5.63 -1.74 -11.22
C LEU A 94 4.10 -1.66 -11.30
N ARG A 95 3.41 -2.80 -11.36
CA ARG A 95 1.96 -2.85 -11.33
C ARG A 95 1.38 -2.25 -10.04
N ALA A 96 2.00 -2.57 -8.90
CA ALA A 96 1.58 -1.98 -7.63
C ALA A 96 1.75 -0.46 -7.61
N LEU A 97 2.87 0.06 -8.12
CA LEU A 97 3.06 1.50 -8.25
C LEU A 97 2.00 2.12 -9.18
N GLU A 98 1.71 1.51 -10.32
CA GLU A 98 0.68 1.99 -11.26
C GLU A 98 -0.69 2.09 -10.60
N ASP A 99 -1.15 1.02 -9.93
CA ASP A 99 -2.46 1.00 -9.30
C ASP A 99 -2.53 1.96 -8.10
N VAL A 100 -1.46 2.06 -7.29
CA VAL A 100 -1.44 2.91 -6.08
C VAL A 100 -1.38 4.40 -6.44
N PHE A 101 -0.49 4.82 -7.35
CA PHE A 101 -0.43 6.23 -7.77
C PHE A 101 -1.75 6.66 -8.41
N LEU A 102 -2.36 5.80 -9.24
CA LEU A 102 -3.66 6.11 -9.84
C LEU A 102 -4.74 6.33 -8.78
N VAL A 103 -4.82 5.47 -7.77
CA VAL A 103 -5.84 5.61 -6.72
C VAL A 103 -5.57 6.81 -5.83
N VAL A 104 -4.34 6.94 -5.31
CA VAL A 104 -3.99 7.92 -4.28
C VAL A 104 -3.97 9.36 -4.82
N SER A 105 -3.71 9.54 -6.10
CA SER A 105 -3.77 10.87 -6.75
C SER A 105 -5.18 11.29 -7.17
N GLY A 106 -6.23 10.53 -6.80
CA GLY A 106 -7.58 10.77 -7.30
C GLY A 106 -7.69 10.59 -8.82
N ARG A 107 -6.95 9.61 -9.37
CA ARG A 107 -6.87 9.25 -10.80
C ARG A 107 -6.21 10.28 -11.70
N LYS A 108 -5.44 11.20 -11.13
CA LYS A 108 -4.72 12.24 -11.90
C LYS A 108 -3.34 11.83 -12.37
N LEU A 109 -2.63 11.01 -11.58
CA LEU A 109 -1.27 10.57 -11.89
C LEU A 109 -1.29 9.08 -12.24
N ARG A 110 -0.68 8.75 -13.37
CA ARG A 110 -0.41 7.39 -13.82
C ARG A 110 1.09 7.15 -13.78
N LEU A 111 1.50 5.89 -13.54
CA LEU A 111 2.92 5.54 -13.60
C LEU A 111 3.54 5.98 -14.94
N LEU A 112 2.82 5.76 -16.04
CA LEU A 112 3.12 6.36 -17.34
C LEU A 112 1.92 7.19 -17.81
N PRO A 113 2.13 8.46 -18.22
CA PRO A 113 3.41 9.12 -18.47
C PRO A 113 3.93 10.00 -17.31
N ASP A 114 3.30 10.01 -16.14
CA ASP A 114 3.44 11.13 -15.19
C ASP A 114 4.58 10.96 -14.17
N ILE A 115 5.03 9.72 -13.92
CA ILE A 115 5.97 9.38 -12.85
C ILE A 115 7.23 8.76 -13.44
N SER A 116 8.39 9.29 -13.09
CA SER A 116 9.68 8.70 -13.51
C SER A 116 10.09 7.57 -12.58
N VAL A 117 10.38 6.40 -13.13
CA VAL A 117 10.98 5.29 -12.39
C VAL A 117 12.44 5.18 -12.80
N ILE A 118 13.35 5.38 -11.84
CA ILE A 118 14.79 5.30 -12.03
C ILE A 118 15.36 4.28 -11.05
N ASP A 119 16.05 3.26 -11.56
CA ASP A 119 16.74 2.30 -10.71
C ASP A 119 18.05 2.87 -10.16
N LEU A 120 18.44 2.48 -8.94
CA LEU A 120 19.77 2.74 -8.39
C LEU A 120 20.87 2.12 -9.26
N LEU A 121 20.55 1.00 -9.91
CA LEU A 121 21.46 0.23 -10.76
C LEU A 121 20.82 -0.01 -12.15
N PRO A 122 20.73 1.02 -13.01
CA PRO A 122 20.12 0.88 -14.32
C PRO A 122 20.90 -0.14 -15.17
N TYR A 123 20.18 -0.98 -15.93
CA TYR A 123 20.71 -2.08 -16.76
C TYR A 123 21.54 -3.13 -16.00
N THR A 124 21.45 -3.16 -14.67
CA THR A 124 22.17 -4.11 -13.83
C THR A 124 21.16 -5.03 -13.17
N THR A 125 21.27 -6.32 -13.40
CA THR A 125 20.38 -7.33 -12.82
C THR A 125 21.06 -8.04 -11.66
N LYS A 126 20.36 -8.91 -10.95
CA LYS A 126 21.02 -9.71 -9.89
C LYS A 126 22.08 -10.64 -10.49
N CYS A 127 21.83 -11.14 -11.68
CA CYS A 127 22.67 -12.15 -12.33
C CYS A 127 24.05 -11.64 -12.75
N ASN A 128 24.22 -10.34 -12.96
CA ASN A 128 25.51 -9.76 -13.37
C ASN A 128 26.13 -8.86 -12.30
N TRP A 129 25.48 -8.65 -11.15
CA TRP A 129 26.02 -7.80 -10.11
C TRP A 129 27.30 -8.37 -9.49
N ASP A 130 27.35 -9.68 -9.27
CA ASP A 130 28.47 -10.34 -8.60
C ASP A 130 29.71 -10.39 -9.52
N ASP A 131 29.51 -10.45 -10.83
CA ASP A 131 30.57 -10.46 -11.85
C ASP A 131 31.20 -9.08 -12.09
N MET A 132 30.51 -8.00 -11.68
CA MET A 132 30.99 -6.63 -11.90
C MET A 132 32.14 -6.27 -10.95
N ASN A 133 33.18 -5.63 -11.49
CA ASN A 133 34.22 -5.01 -10.70
C ASN A 133 33.73 -3.71 -10.00
N ASN A 134 34.53 -3.14 -9.10
CA ASN A 134 34.13 -1.95 -8.34
C ASN A 134 33.93 -0.70 -9.22
N GLU A 135 34.67 -0.56 -10.32
CA GLU A 135 34.50 0.57 -11.25
C GLU A 135 33.17 0.47 -12.00
N GLU A 136 32.79 -0.73 -12.43
CA GLU A 136 31.51 -1.00 -13.08
C GLU A 136 30.34 -0.77 -12.12
N LYS A 137 30.48 -1.21 -10.86
CA LYS A 137 29.48 -0.98 -9.81
C LYS A 137 29.33 0.52 -9.50
N ALA A 138 30.44 1.25 -9.35
CA ALA A 138 30.42 2.70 -9.16
C ALA A 138 29.80 3.41 -10.37
N SER A 139 30.13 2.97 -11.59
CA SER A 139 29.58 3.51 -12.84
C SER A 139 28.05 3.35 -12.93
N ALA A 140 27.50 2.23 -12.43
CA ALA A 140 26.04 2.02 -12.38
C ALA A 140 25.34 3.04 -11.46
N PHE A 141 25.84 3.24 -10.23
CA PHE A 141 25.30 4.26 -9.33
C PHE A 141 25.46 5.68 -9.91
N LYS A 142 26.61 5.96 -10.55
CA LYS A 142 26.88 7.25 -11.18
C LYS A 142 25.90 7.55 -12.32
N ALA A 143 25.51 6.55 -13.11
CA ALA A 143 24.51 6.72 -14.16
C ALA A 143 23.13 7.08 -13.58
N ALA A 144 22.71 6.43 -12.48
CA ALA A 144 21.48 6.79 -11.78
C ALA A 144 21.56 8.21 -11.19
N GLN A 145 22.68 8.57 -10.58
CA GLN A 145 22.94 9.90 -10.05
C GLN A 145 22.81 10.99 -11.11
N TRP A 146 23.47 10.80 -12.26
CA TRP A 146 23.39 11.73 -13.38
C TRP A 146 21.99 11.82 -13.96
N ALA A 147 21.28 10.70 -14.10
CA ALA A 147 19.90 10.70 -14.56
C ALA A 147 18.98 11.48 -13.60
N LEU A 148 19.07 11.24 -12.28
CA LEU A 148 18.28 11.97 -11.30
C LEU A 148 18.66 13.45 -11.20
N GLY A 149 19.95 13.77 -11.24
CA GLY A 149 20.44 15.13 -11.28
C GLY A 149 19.94 15.88 -12.51
N SER A 150 19.85 15.21 -13.66
CA SER A 150 19.29 15.82 -14.87
C SER A 150 17.75 15.88 -14.86
N LYS A 151 17.07 14.92 -14.23
CA LYS A 151 15.60 14.94 -14.07
C LYS A 151 15.15 16.05 -13.13
N GLN A 152 15.98 16.41 -12.15
CA GLN A 152 15.66 17.41 -11.11
C GLN A 152 14.25 17.24 -10.54
N PRO A 153 13.88 16.06 -10.00
CA PRO A 153 12.53 15.83 -9.51
C PRO A 153 12.22 16.74 -8.31
N ASP A 154 10.97 17.20 -8.23
CA ASP A 154 10.46 17.97 -7.08
C ASP A 154 10.47 17.11 -5.81
N VAL A 155 10.13 15.83 -5.98
CA VAL A 155 10.16 14.82 -4.92
C VAL A 155 10.64 13.47 -5.44
N VAL A 156 11.44 12.78 -4.62
CA VAL A 156 11.81 11.39 -4.82
C VAL A 156 11.16 10.49 -3.77
N LEU A 157 10.45 9.46 -4.23
CA LEU A 157 10.08 8.30 -3.42
C LEU A 157 11.25 7.31 -3.38
N CYS A 158 11.92 7.20 -2.24
CA CYS A 158 13.06 6.32 -2.03
C CYS A 158 12.57 4.90 -1.68
N ALA A 159 12.43 4.02 -2.68
CA ALA A 159 11.91 2.65 -2.50
C ALA A 159 12.95 1.54 -2.75
N GLY A 160 14.06 1.85 -3.41
CA GLY A 160 15.18 0.95 -3.66
C GLY A 160 16.25 0.99 -2.56
N LYS A 161 16.92 -0.13 -2.32
CA LYS A 161 18.11 -0.20 -1.45
C LYS A 161 19.02 -1.32 -1.91
N LYS A 162 20.32 -1.06 -2.06
CA LYS A 162 21.32 -2.08 -2.39
C LYS A 162 22.25 -2.27 -1.20
N TYR A 163 22.17 -3.39 -0.48
CA TYR A 163 23.16 -3.69 0.57
C TYR A 163 24.52 -4.00 -0.07
N LEU A 164 25.58 -3.40 0.49
CA LEU A 164 26.98 -3.64 0.11
C LEU A 164 27.72 -4.11 1.35
N SER A 165 28.63 -5.07 1.19
CA SER A 165 29.43 -5.63 2.29
C SER A 165 30.44 -4.63 2.84
N GLU A 166 31.05 -3.77 2.01
CA GLU A 166 32.09 -2.82 2.43
C GLU A 166 31.98 -1.43 1.76
N GLU A 167 32.43 -0.40 2.47
CA GLU A 167 32.52 1.03 2.10
C GLU A 167 31.40 1.59 1.17
N PRO A 168 30.12 1.50 1.58
CA PRO A 168 29.00 1.84 0.71
C PRO A 168 29.01 3.30 0.23
N ARG A 169 29.63 4.22 0.98
CA ARG A 169 29.67 5.64 0.63
C ARG A 169 30.59 5.96 -0.54
N LYS A 170 31.73 5.25 -0.69
CA LYS A 170 32.65 5.52 -1.81
C LYS A 170 32.08 5.00 -3.12
N LEU A 171 31.42 3.83 -3.09
CA LEU A 171 30.87 3.22 -4.29
C LEU A 171 29.58 3.90 -4.78
N LYS A 172 28.73 4.38 -3.86
CA LYS A 172 27.41 4.93 -4.21
C LYS A 172 27.39 6.44 -4.42
N ASP A 173 28.44 7.17 -4.01
CA ASP A 173 28.48 8.64 -4.02
C ASP A 173 27.22 9.27 -3.39
N ASP A 174 26.43 10.11 -4.09
CA ASP A 174 25.24 10.72 -3.51
C ASP A 174 24.03 9.74 -3.44
N MET A 175 24.09 8.61 -4.15
CA MET A 175 22.96 7.68 -4.27
C MET A 175 22.57 6.98 -2.97
N TRP A 176 23.48 6.83 -2.01
CA TRP A 176 23.11 6.27 -0.69
C TRP A 176 22.07 7.13 0.04
N LYS A 177 21.99 8.42 -0.29
CA LYS A 177 20.99 9.36 0.29
C LYS A 177 19.59 9.14 -0.29
N LEU A 178 19.47 8.44 -1.41
CA LEU A 178 18.21 8.13 -2.09
C LEU A 178 17.76 6.68 -1.87
N GLU A 179 18.47 5.94 -1.03
CA GLU A 179 18.03 4.60 -0.65
C GLU A 179 16.91 4.65 0.38
N SER A 180 16.02 3.67 0.28
CA SER A 180 15.04 3.35 1.33
C SER A 180 15.76 3.05 2.65
N GLN A 181 15.21 3.54 3.75
CA GLN A 181 15.62 3.20 5.10
C GLN A 181 15.00 1.91 5.60
N GLY A 182 14.04 1.34 4.86
CA GLY A 182 13.33 0.09 5.22
C GLY A 182 11.82 0.29 5.38
N VAL A 183 11.14 -0.82 5.64
CA VAL A 183 9.70 -0.86 5.93
C VAL A 183 9.42 -0.07 7.22
N GLY A 184 8.39 0.78 7.21
CA GLY A 184 7.97 1.57 8.37
C GLY A 184 8.85 2.79 8.69
N ALA A 185 10.08 2.85 8.18
CA ALA A 185 10.99 3.97 8.46
C ALA A 185 10.51 5.31 7.85
N VAL A 186 10.99 6.41 8.43
CA VAL A 186 10.78 7.78 7.92
C VAL A 186 12.10 8.55 7.95
N PHE A 187 12.32 9.41 6.96
CA PHE A 187 13.44 10.33 7.03
C PHE A 187 13.20 11.37 8.14
N PRO A 188 14.25 11.80 8.87
CA PRO A 188 14.09 12.85 9.88
C PRO A 188 13.54 14.14 9.27
N GLU A 189 12.50 14.72 9.87
CA GLU A 189 11.84 15.94 9.38
C GLU A 189 12.80 17.12 9.19
N ARG A 190 13.86 17.19 10.02
CA ARG A 190 14.92 18.20 9.94
C ARG A 190 15.75 18.15 8.65
N TYR A 191 15.72 17.03 7.91
CA TYR A 191 16.47 16.84 6.66
C TYR A 191 15.58 16.33 5.51
N PRO A 192 14.56 17.10 5.11
CA PRO A 192 13.63 16.67 4.06
C PRO A 192 14.23 16.80 2.66
N TYR A 193 15.32 17.56 2.55
CA TYR A 193 16.05 17.79 1.33
C TYR A 193 17.40 17.08 1.35
N ILE A 194 17.81 16.62 0.18
CA ILE A 194 19.18 16.20 -0.10
C ILE A 194 19.76 17.01 -1.26
N THR A 195 21.06 16.90 -1.43
CA THR A 195 21.76 17.41 -2.59
C THR A 195 22.36 16.26 -3.37
N VAL A 196 22.12 16.25 -4.68
CA VAL A 196 22.65 15.30 -5.66
C VAL A 196 23.36 16.09 -6.75
N LYS A 197 24.50 15.57 -7.24
CA LYS A 197 25.21 16.19 -8.37
C LYS A 197 24.67 15.68 -9.71
N ASP A 198 24.52 16.58 -10.67
CA ASP A 198 24.31 16.19 -12.07
C ASP A 198 25.63 15.74 -12.76
N LYS A 199 25.59 15.58 -14.09
CA LYS A 199 26.76 15.17 -14.87
C LYS A 199 27.88 16.21 -14.88
N ASP A 200 27.52 17.48 -14.80
CA ASP A 200 28.43 18.64 -14.89
C ASP A 200 28.92 19.08 -13.50
N GLY A 201 28.43 18.43 -12.43
CA GLY A 201 28.80 18.70 -11.04
C GLY A 201 27.90 19.74 -10.35
N ASN A 202 26.85 20.22 -11.02
CA ASN A 202 25.89 21.14 -10.41
C ASN A 202 25.11 20.44 -9.30
N ARG A 203 24.83 21.18 -8.24
CA ARG A 203 24.19 20.67 -7.03
C ARG A 203 22.69 20.90 -7.08
N ILE A 204 21.93 19.83 -7.25
CA ILE A 204 20.47 19.86 -7.30
C ILE A 204 19.89 19.51 -5.94
N LYS A 205 18.98 20.34 -5.45
CA LYS A 205 18.29 20.13 -4.16
C LYS A 205 16.96 19.42 -4.41
N ILE A 206 16.77 18.28 -3.76
CA ILE A 206 15.64 17.37 -4.02
C ILE A 206 14.95 17.03 -2.70
N ARG A 207 13.61 17.06 -2.65
CA ARG A 207 12.85 16.53 -1.51
C ARG A 207 12.77 15.01 -1.61
N ARG A 208 12.80 14.32 -0.47
CA ARG A 208 12.66 12.86 -0.45
C ARG A 208 11.62 12.39 0.54
N VAL A 209 10.92 11.33 0.17
CA VAL A 209 10.01 10.58 1.03
C VAL A 209 10.56 9.17 1.16
N ASN A 210 10.67 8.68 2.39
CA ASN A 210 11.09 7.30 2.60
C ASN A 210 9.95 6.37 2.22
N GLY A 211 10.24 5.41 1.35
CA GLY A 211 9.39 4.27 1.10
C GLY A 211 10.09 2.96 1.41
N PHE A 212 9.53 1.89 0.90
CA PHE A 212 10.12 0.56 0.89
C PHE A 212 9.82 -0.09 -0.45
N HIS A 213 10.58 -1.12 -0.82
CA HIS A 213 10.41 -1.74 -2.12
C HIS A 213 9.03 -2.42 -2.20
N PRO A 214 8.14 -2.08 -3.16
CA PRO A 214 6.78 -2.63 -3.21
C PRO A 214 6.71 -4.16 -3.27
N SER A 215 7.79 -4.82 -3.70
CA SER A 215 7.87 -6.29 -3.63
C SER A 215 7.66 -6.85 -2.23
N TYR A 216 7.98 -6.11 -1.16
CA TYR A 216 7.71 -6.61 0.19
C TYR A 216 6.22 -6.88 0.40
N ALA A 217 5.35 -5.98 -0.07
CA ALA A 217 3.89 -6.11 0.03
C ALA A 217 3.28 -7.06 -1.03
N MET A 218 3.97 -7.28 -2.15
CA MET A 218 3.43 -8.04 -3.29
C MET A 218 4.00 -9.47 -3.43
N ASN A 219 5.23 -9.71 -2.97
CA ASN A 219 5.99 -10.93 -3.25
C ASN A 219 6.59 -11.60 -1.99
N TYR A 220 6.99 -10.83 -0.97
CA TYR A 220 7.66 -11.39 0.22
C TYR A 220 6.68 -11.72 1.34
N LEU A 221 5.80 -10.77 1.66
CA LEU A 221 4.75 -10.90 2.67
C LEU A 221 3.38 -10.56 2.05
N PRO A 222 3.01 -11.21 0.94
CA PRO A 222 1.83 -10.83 0.16
C PRO A 222 0.50 -11.07 0.86
N GLU A 223 0.45 -11.88 1.90
CA GLU A 223 -0.72 -12.19 2.71
C GLU A 223 -1.10 -11.09 3.71
N HIS A 224 -0.18 -10.18 4.01
CA HIS A 224 -0.38 -9.14 5.02
C HIS A 224 -0.79 -7.81 4.37
N SER A 225 -2.06 -7.45 4.53
CA SER A 225 -2.64 -6.24 3.95
C SER A 225 -2.05 -4.95 4.51
N CYS A 226 -1.53 -4.96 5.75
CA CYS A 226 -0.93 -3.79 6.39
C CYS A 226 0.24 -3.21 5.56
N LEU A 227 1.04 -4.03 4.89
CA LEU A 227 2.12 -3.55 4.01
C LEU A 227 1.57 -2.84 2.77
N ARG A 228 0.42 -3.29 2.25
CA ARG A 228 -0.25 -2.59 1.14
C ARG A 228 -0.86 -1.28 1.63
N GLN A 229 -1.41 -1.21 2.85
CA GLN A 229 -1.82 0.05 3.48
C GLN A 229 -0.64 1.03 3.64
N LEU A 230 0.51 0.54 4.11
CA LEU A 230 1.70 1.37 4.22
C LEU A 230 2.18 1.88 2.85
N LEU A 231 2.07 1.07 1.80
CA LEU A 231 2.36 1.52 0.43
C LEU A 231 1.43 2.67 -0.01
N PHE A 232 0.12 2.56 0.25
CA PHE A 232 -0.81 3.67 -0.01
C PHE A 232 -0.43 4.93 0.78
N LEU A 233 -0.12 4.81 2.07
CA LEU A 233 0.27 5.93 2.93
C LEU A 233 1.53 6.65 2.42
N VAL A 234 2.56 5.88 2.06
CA VAL A 234 3.83 6.43 1.55
C VAL A 234 3.64 7.15 0.21
N VAL A 235 2.81 6.60 -0.68
CA VAL A 235 2.49 7.27 -1.95
C VAL A 235 1.62 8.52 -1.70
N ALA A 236 0.72 8.49 -0.72
CA ALA A 236 -0.08 9.67 -0.34
C ALA A 236 0.82 10.79 0.19
N GLN A 237 1.79 10.44 1.05
CA GLN A 237 2.82 11.37 1.51
C GLN A 237 3.62 11.95 0.34
N THR A 238 4.00 11.12 -0.62
CA THR A 238 4.73 11.56 -1.82
C THR A 238 3.92 12.56 -2.65
N CYS A 239 2.63 12.27 -2.88
CA CYS A 239 1.73 13.14 -3.62
C CYS A 239 1.47 14.47 -2.88
N ALA A 240 1.25 14.43 -1.57
CA ALA A 240 1.07 15.63 -0.75
C ALA A 240 2.32 16.52 -0.74
N VAL A 241 3.50 15.90 -0.58
CA VAL A 241 4.80 16.57 -0.66
C VAL A 241 4.99 17.22 -2.04
N TYR A 242 4.65 16.52 -3.12
CA TYR A 242 4.70 17.05 -4.49
C TYR A 242 3.77 18.25 -4.69
N GLY A 243 2.49 18.13 -4.28
CA GLY A 243 1.50 19.20 -4.33
C GLY A 243 1.75 20.36 -3.35
N LYS A 244 2.92 20.39 -2.68
CA LYS A 244 3.32 21.40 -1.69
C LYS A 244 2.36 21.52 -0.50
N ALA A 245 1.53 20.49 -0.26
CA ALA A 245 0.69 20.41 0.92
C ALA A 245 1.54 20.15 2.17
N SER A 246 1.06 20.62 3.32
CA SER A 246 1.66 20.26 4.60
C SER A 246 1.30 18.82 4.95
N TRP A 247 2.29 17.93 4.93
CA TRP A 247 2.12 16.58 5.48
C TRP A 247 2.19 16.66 7.00
N LYS A 248 1.15 16.17 7.68
CA LYS A 248 1.11 16.04 9.12
C LYS A 248 0.95 14.57 9.48
N GLU A 249 1.97 14.02 10.14
CA GLU A 249 1.90 12.65 10.64
C GLU A 249 0.87 12.57 11.79
N GLU A 250 -0.05 11.62 11.69
CA GLU A 250 -1.01 11.31 12.76
C GLU A 250 -0.58 10.04 13.52
N ASP A 251 -1.05 9.88 14.76
CA ASP A 251 -0.67 8.74 15.63
C ASP A 251 -0.93 7.39 14.97
N TRP A 252 -2.01 7.26 14.20
CA TRP A 252 -2.32 6.02 13.51
C TRP A 252 -1.38 5.70 12.34
N MET A 253 -0.82 6.72 11.69
CA MET A 253 0.17 6.54 10.63
C MET A 253 1.47 5.98 11.23
N THR A 254 1.87 6.53 12.38
CA THR A 254 3.00 6.04 13.17
C THR A 254 2.77 4.61 13.65
N ALA A 255 1.56 4.29 14.12
CA ALA A 255 1.20 2.93 14.51
C ALA A 255 1.30 1.96 13.33
N LEU A 256 0.72 2.30 12.17
CA LEU A 256 0.80 1.47 10.95
C LEU A 256 2.25 1.21 10.53
N ARG A 257 3.09 2.24 10.55
CA ARG A 257 4.53 2.13 10.24
C ARG A 257 5.25 1.18 11.19
N ARG A 258 5.03 1.35 12.49
CA ARG A 258 5.62 0.51 13.54
C ARG A 258 5.18 -0.94 13.38
N ASP A 259 3.88 -1.17 13.20
CA ASP A 259 3.33 -2.53 13.11
C ASP A 259 3.88 -3.25 11.85
N CYS A 260 4.03 -2.52 10.72
CA CYS A 260 4.71 -3.05 9.53
C CYS A 260 6.21 -3.31 9.72
N SER A 261 6.92 -2.47 10.49
CA SER A 261 8.34 -2.69 10.82
C SER A 261 8.50 -3.96 11.66
N THR A 262 7.69 -4.10 12.72
CA THR A 262 7.68 -5.29 13.58
C THR A 262 7.36 -6.55 12.79
N LEU A 263 6.37 -6.50 11.89
CA LEU A 263 6.06 -7.62 11.00
C LEU A 263 7.27 -8.01 10.13
N TYR A 264 7.92 -7.01 9.52
CA TYR A 264 9.08 -7.24 8.67
C TYR A 264 10.26 -7.84 9.45
N GLU A 265 10.56 -7.32 10.64
CA GLU A 265 11.63 -7.82 11.52
C GLU A 265 11.37 -9.26 11.96
N ASN A 266 10.13 -9.56 12.39
CA ASN A 266 9.75 -10.91 12.83
C ASN A 266 9.80 -11.96 11.70
N SER A 267 9.62 -11.53 10.45
CA SER A 267 9.72 -12.41 9.28
C SER A 267 11.16 -12.73 8.85
N GLY A 268 12.17 -12.17 9.52
CA GLY A 268 13.58 -12.32 9.15
C GLY A 268 13.96 -11.68 7.81
N GLY A 269 13.12 -10.79 7.28
CA GLY A 269 13.34 -10.09 6.00
C GLY A 269 13.41 -10.99 4.76
N GLY A 270 13.04 -12.27 4.89
CA GLY A 270 13.20 -13.30 3.85
C GLY A 270 11.89 -13.71 3.20
N LYS A 271 11.98 -14.20 1.95
CA LYS A 271 10.86 -14.87 1.26
C LYS A 271 10.79 -16.31 1.74
N ALA A 272 9.94 -16.62 2.72
CA ALA A 272 9.54 -18.00 2.93
C ALA A 272 8.60 -18.39 1.77
N SER A 273 9.05 -19.27 0.88
CA SER A 273 8.16 -19.84 -0.14
C SER A 273 7.15 -20.73 0.56
N LYS A 274 5.99 -20.17 0.89
CA LYS A 274 4.90 -20.94 1.51
C LYS A 274 4.19 -21.82 0.48
N TYR A 275 3.79 -23.00 0.90
CA TYR A 275 2.93 -23.91 0.13
C TYR A 275 1.47 -23.76 0.56
N ILE A 276 0.53 -24.36 -0.20
CA ILE A 276 -0.90 -24.32 0.10
C ILE A 276 -1.21 -24.64 1.58
N PRO A 277 -0.67 -25.71 2.20
CA PRO A 277 -0.98 -26.02 3.58
C PRO A 277 -0.61 -24.91 4.57
N GLU A 278 0.52 -24.23 4.36
CA GLU A 278 0.98 -23.17 5.26
C GLU A 278 0.11 -21.93 5.14
N TYR A 279 -0.29 -21.56 3.90
CA TYR A 279 -1.28 -20.49 3.70
C TYR A 279 -2.65 -20.86 4.28
N VAL A 280 -3.05 -22.13 4.22
CA VAL A 280 -4.27 -22.61 4.85
C VAL A 280 -4.19 -22.49 6.37
N GLU A 281 -3.08 -22.83 7.02
CA GLU A 281 -2.97 -22.67 8.49
C GLU A 281 -3.11 -21.21 8.91
N ASP A 282 -2.48 -20.28 8.18
CA ASP A 282 -2.65 -18.85 8.47
C ASP A 282 -4.09 -18.38 8.21
N TYR A 283 -4.73 -18.92 7.16
CA TYR A 283 -6.14 -18.65 6.88
C TYR A 283 -7.06 -19.17 7.99
N LEU A 284 -6.82 -20.38 8.49
CA LEU A 284 -7.61 -21.00 9.55
C LEU A 284 -7.55 -20.18 10.85
N LYS A 285 -6.37 -19.67 11.23
CA LYS A 285 -6.23 -18.76 12.38
C LYS A 285 -7.17 -17.55 12.27
N LEU A 286 -7.25 -16.96 11.08
CA LEU A 286 -8.15 -15.82 10.85
C LEU A 286 -9.63 -16.21 10.95
N VAL A 287 -10.06 -17.26 10.24
CA VAL A 287 -11.49 -17.58 10.12
C VAL A 287 -12.06 -18.32 11.33
N GLN A 288 -11.23 -19.02 12.10
CA GLN A 288 -11.64 -19.74 13.30
C GLN A 288 -11.39 -18.95 14.59
N GLY A 289 -10.49 -17.96 14.58
CA GLY A 289 -10.14 -17.16 15.76
C GLY A 289 -10.33 -15.67 15.52
N ASP A 290 -9.41 -15.03 14.80
CA ASP A 290 -9.28 -13.56 14.82
C ASP A 290 -10.50 -12.79 14.31
N ILE A 291 -11.19 -13.31 13.28
CA ILE A 291 -12.41 -12.70 12.74
C ILE A 291 -13.60 -12.88 13.69
N PRO A 292 -13.94 -14.11 14.14
CA PRO A 292 -14.92 -14.32 15.21
C PRO A 292 -14.69 -13.44 16.44
N ASP A 293 -13.47 -13.38 16.94
CA ASP A 293 -13.10 -12.61 18.13
C ASP A 293 -13.29 -11.10 17.92
N ALA A 294 -12.93 -10.58 16.74
CA ALA A 294 -13.20 -9.19 16.38
C ALA A 294 -14.71 -8.89 16.40
N ILE A 295 -15.52 -9.77 15.81
CA ILE A 295 -16.97 -9.59 15.72
C ILE A 295 -17.61 -9.66 17.11
N VAL A 296 -17.21 -10.63 17.95
CA VAL A 296 -17.66 -10.74 19.34
C VAL A 296 -17.29 -9.49 20.13
N LYS A 297 -16.03 -9.02 20.01
CA LYS A 297 -15.57 -7.78 20.66
C LYS A 297 -16.45 -6.59 20.28
N ILE A 298 -16.72 -6.39 18.99
CA ILE A 298 -17.57 -5.28 18.50
C ILE A 298 -19.01 -5.41 19.01
N SER A 299 -19.58 -6.62 18.97
CA SER A 299 -21.00 -6.85 19.20
C SER A 299 -21.42 -6.94 20.67
N THR A 300 -20.51 -7.26 21.59
CA THR A 300 -20.82 -7.46 23.01
C THR A 300 -20.60 -6.22 23.88
N ASN A 301 -20.14 -5.12 23.29
CA ASN A 301 -19.78 -3.95 24.08
C ASN A 301 -20.99 -3.19 24.63
N ARG A 302 -20.92 -2.86 25.92
CA ARG A 302 -21.83 -1.93 26.57
C ARG A 302 -21.22 -0.55 26.47
N ALA A 303 -21.61 0.23 25.46
CA ALA A 303 -21.32 1.67 25.44
C ALA A 303 -21.75 2.28 26.79
N ARG A 304 -20.80 2.83 27.54
CA ARG A 304 -21.00 3.28 28.93
C ARG A 304 -21.57 4.71 29.05
N SER A 305 -21.88 5.38 27.93
CA SER A 305 -22.12 6.84 27.94
C SER A 305 -23.33 7.29 27.12
N SER A 306 -23.89 8.43 27.54
CA SER A 306 -25.05 9.12 26.98
C SER A 306 -24.73 9.76 25.63
N THR A 307 -25.28 9.19 24.55
CA THR A 307 -25.50 9.69 23.18
C THR A 307 -24.34 10.30 22.35
N GLN A 308 -23.33 10.97 22.92
CA GLN A 308 -22.24 11.60 22.16
C GLN A 308 -20.99 10.70 22.05
N ASP A 309 -20.65 9.97 23.10
CA ASP A 309 -19.50 9.05 23.07
C ASP A 309 -19.77 7.78 22.27
N VAL A 310 -21.04 7.41 22.06
CA VAL A 310 -21.42 6.12 21.46
C VAL A 310 -20.86 5.93 20.04
N SER A 311 -20.89 6.96 19.18
CA SER A 311 -20.35 6.86 17.81
C SER A 311 -18.83 6.79 17.78
N ARG A 312 -18.16 7.53 18.66
CA ARG A 312 -16.69 7.55 18.74
C ARG A 312 -16.15 6.29 19.41
N ASP A 313 -16.84 5.79 20.43
CA ASP A 313 -16.55 4.51 21.08
C ASP A 313 -16.69 3.37 20.08
N LEU A 314 -17.78 3.35 19.30
CA LEU A 314 -17.96 2.37 18.23
C LEU A 314 -16.84 2.45 17.19
N TYR A 315 -16.51 3.65 16.72
CA TYR A 315 -15.41 3.85 15.79
C TYR A 315 -14.09 3.28 16.33
N ASN A 316 -13.69 3.71 17.54
CA ASN A 316 -12.47 3.25 18.19
C ASN A 316 -12.47 1.73 18.38
N GLN A 317 -13.63 1.16 18.68
CA GLN A 317 -13.76 -0.27 18.90
C GLN A 317 -13.61 -1.08 17.61
N VAL A 318 -14.24 -0.65 16.52
CA VAL A 318 -14.12 -1.31 15.22
C VAL A 318 -12.68 -1.16 14.71
N VAL A 319 -12.06 0.02 14.83
CA VAL A 319 -10.65 0.23 14.48
C VAL A 319 -9.72 -0.67 15.32
N SER A 320 -9.88 -0.69 16.64
CA SER A 320 -9.05 -1.53 17.54
C SER A 320 -9.35 -3.03 17.49
N SER A 321 -10.34 -3.45 16.70
CA SER A 321 -10.59 -4.86 16.40
C SER A 321 -9.79 -5.34 15.18
N CYS A 322 -9.26 -4.42 14.37
CA CYS A 322 -8.60 -4.70 13.09
C CYS A 322 -9.44 -5.60 12.15
N LEU A 323 -10.77 -5.57 12.26
CA LEU A 323 -11.65 -6.47 11.51
C LEU A 323 -11.43 -6.36 9.98
N SER A 324 -11.33 -5.14 9.45
CA SER A 324 -11.10 -4.91 8.02
C SER A 324 -9.76 -5.46 7.52
N GLU A 325 -8.70 -5.32 8.32
CA GLU A 325 -7.37 -5.88 8.04
C GLU A 325 -7.44 -7.40 7.99
N ARG A 326 -8.03 -8.05 8.99
CA ARG A 326 -8.19 -9.51 9.06
C ARG A 326 -8.99 -10.07 7.89
N LEU A 327 -10.04 -9.36 7.47
CA LEU A 327 -10.83 -9.72 6.30
C LEU A 327 -10.04 -9.56 4.99
N SER A 328 -9.24 -8.50 4.89
CA SER A 328 -8.34 -8.29 3.75
C SER A 328 -7.27 -9.39 3.68
N ASP A 329 -6.65 -9.73 4.81
CA ASP A 329 -5.66 -10.81 4.92
C ASP A 329 -6.26 -12.16 4.53
N ALA A 330 -7.49 -12.46 4.97
CA ALA A 330 -8.22 -13.67 4.55
C ALA A 330 -8.43 -13.73 3.03
N SER A 331 -8.81 -12.61 2.40
CA SER A 331 -8.91 -12.48 0.93
C SER A 331 -7.56 -12.71 0.25
N LEU A 332 -6.47 -12.15 0.78
CA LEU A 332 -5.13 -12.31 0.22
C LEU A 332 -4.62 -13.76 0.31
N LEU A 333 -4.84 -14.42 1.46
CA LEU A 333 -4.48 -15.82 1.67
C LEU A 333 -5.22 -16.75 0.71
N ILE A 334 -6.54 -16.57 0.54
CA ILE A 334 -7.32 -17.33 -0.46
C ILE A 334 -6.79 -17.07 -1.87
N GLY A 335 -6.43 -15.82 -2.18
CA GLY A 335 -5.80 -15.47 -3.45
C GLY A 335 -4.51 -16.26 -3.70
N LYS A 336 -3.62 -16.33 -2.69
CA LYS A 336 -2.38 -17.11 -2.78
C LYS A 336 -2.61 -18.60 -2.90
N ILE A 337 -3.57 -19.15 -2.17
CA ILE A 337 -3.98 -20.56 -2.31
C ILE A 337 -4.43 -20.84 -3.75
N SER A 338 -5.26 -19.95 -4.34
CA SER A 338 -5.75 -20.10 -5.71
C SER A 338 -4.64 -19.99 -6.76
N GLU A 339 -3.64 -19.12 -6.56
CA GLU A 339 -2.50 -18.96 -7.47
C GLU A 339 -1.62 -20.23 -7.52
N LEU A 340 -1.55 -21.00 -6.43
CA LEU A 340 -0.71 -22.20 -6.32
C LEU A 340 -1.38 -23.50 -6.80
N GLN A 341 -2.70 -23.51 -7.02
CA GLN A 341 -3.46 -24.69 -7.47
C GLN A 341 -3.07 -25.25 -8.85
N PRO A 342 -2.80 -24.44 -9.90
CA PRO A 342 -2.55 -24.97 -11.24
C PRO A 342 -1.15 -25.59 -11.43
N GLU A 343 -0.28 -25.56 -10.42
CA GLU A 343 1.10 -26.06 -10.56
C GLU A 343 1.16 -27.60 -10.56
N PRO A 344 1.95 -28.24 -11.44
CA PRO A 344 2.19 -29.68 -11.39
C PRO A 344 2.86 -30.08 -10.07
N ARG A 345 2.30 -31.05 -9.34
CA ARG A 345 2.81 -31.47 -8.02
C ARG A 345 2.98 -32.99 -7.91
N PRO A 346 3.95 -33.45 -7.09
CA PRO A 346 4.06 -34.87 -6.75
C PRO A 346 2.84 -35.35 -5.96
N ALA A 347 2.50 -36.64 -6.08
CA ALA A 347 1.26 -37.22 -5.53
C ALA A 347 1.06 -36.98 -4.01
N TRP A 348 2.14 -36.98 -3.21
CA TRP A 348 2.06 -36.70 -1.78
C TRP A 348 1.59 -35.26 -1.48
N ALA A 349 1.98 -34.30 -2.31
CA ALA A 349 1.58 -32.91 -2.18
C ALA A 349 0.13 -32.70 -2.63
N VAL A 350 -0.35 -33.47 -3.62
CA VAL A 350 -1.75 -33.44 -4.07
C VAL A 350 -2.69 -33.80 -2.91
N LYS A 351 -2.42 -34.91 -2.19
CA LYS A 351 -3.25 -35.32 -1.05
C LYS A 351 -3.23 -34.27 0.06
N LYS A 352 -2.04 -33.81 0.46
CA LYS A 352 -1.90 -32.80 1.53
C LYS A 352 -2.62 -31.49 1.17
N ASN A 353 -2.55 -31.06 -0.10
CA ASN A 353 -3.26 -29.87 -0.57
C ASN A 353 -4.79 -30.08 -0.52
N ALA A 354 -5.28 -31.25 -0.94
CA ALA A 354 -6.70 -31.58 -0.86
C ALA A 354 -7.22 -31.56 0.58
N ASP A 355 -6.50 -32.20 1.52
CA ASP A 355 -6.86 -32.21 2.94
C ASP A 355 -6.88 -30.79 3.54
N SER A 356 -5.89 -29.96 3.20
CA SER A 356 -5.85 -28.55 3.61
C SER A 356 -7.01 -27.73 3.02
N LEU A 357 -7.33 -27.93 1.74
CA LEU A 357 -8.45 -27.23 1.09
C LEU A 357 -9.80 -27.64 1.70
N GLN A 358 -9.97 -28.91 2.05
CA GLN A 358 -11.15 -29.40 2.75
C GLN A 358 -11.31 -28.73 4.12
N ARG A 359 -10.24 -28.62 4.91
CA ARG A 359 -10.25 -27.90 6.19
C ARG A 359 -10.62 -26.42 6.02
N ALA A 360 -10.07 -25.77 4.99
CA ALA A 360 -10.41 -24.37 4.68
C ALA A 360 -11.88 -24.22 4.28
N ALA A 361 -12.43 -25.16 3.50
CA ALA A 361 -13.84 -25.21 3.12
C ALA A 361 -14.73 -25.32 4.36
N GLU A 362 -14.45 -26.29 5.24
CA GLU A 362 -15.21 -26.53 6.46
C GLU A 362 -15.18 -25.32 7.40
N ALA A 363 -14.00 -24.73 7.61
CA ALA A 363 -13.86 -23.53 8.43
C ALA A 363 -14.64 -22.33 7.87
N THR A 364 -14.61 -22.14 6.54
CA THR A 364 -15.38 -21.09 5.85
C THR A 364 -16.88 -21.31 6.00
N HIS A 365 -17.34 -22.56 5.85
CA HIS A 365 -18.73 -22.92 6.03
C HIS A 365 -19.21 -22.67 7.46
N ASN A 366 -18.40 -23.08 8.44
CA ASN A 366 -18.70 -22.93 9.87
C ASN A 366 -18.73 -21.46 10.29
N LEU A 367 -17.80 -20.65 9.80
CA LEU A 367 -17.83 -19.19 10.00
C LEU A 367 -19.16 -18.60 9.49
N GLY A 368 -19.64 -19.06 8.33
CA GLY A 368 -20.92 -18.64 7.79
C GLY A 368 -22.14 -19.10 8.60
N LEU A 369 -22.04 -20.18 9.39
CA LEU A 369 -23.09 -20.62 10.31
C LEU A 369 -23.18 -19.71 11.56
N CYS A 370 -22.04 -19.26 12.07
CA CYS A 370 -21.96 -18.36 13.24
C CYS A 370 -22.66 -17.00 13.02
N ALA A 371 -22.92 -16.61 11.77
CA ALA A 371 -23.66 -15.38 11.46
C ALA A 371 -25.03 -15.30 12.15
N LYS A 372 -25.69 -16.45 12.38
CA LYS A 372 -26.97 -16.50 13.10
C LYS A 372 -26.79 -16.08 14.56
N ASP A 373 -25.82 -16.68 15.25
CA ASP A 373 -25.54 -16.40 16.66
C ASP A 373 -25.16 -14.92 16.85
N TRP A 374 -24.38 -14.35 15.93
CA TRP A 374 -24.01 -12.94 15.96
C TRP A 374 -25.14 -11.98 15.59
N ASN A 375 -26.16 -12.47 14.88
CA ASN A 375 -27.35 -11.69 14.63
C ASN A 375 -28.16 -11.45 15.92
N ASP A 376 -28.07 -12.36 16.88
CA ASP A 376 -28.80 -12.26 18.15
C ASP A 376 -28.08 -11.36 19.17
N TYR A 377 -26.82 -11.00 18.90
CA TYR A 377 -26.08 -10.05 19.72
C TYR A 377 -26.62 -8.62 19.62
N ALA A 378 -26.46 -7.88 20.72
CA ALA A 378 -26.88 -6.50 20.83
C ALA A 378 -25.81 -5.55 20.25
N TRP A 379 -25.79 -5.38 18.91
CA TRP A 379 -24.94 -4.43 18.18
C TRP A 379 -25.35 -2.96 18.44
N ARG A 380 -25.31 -2.51 19.69
CA ARG A 380 -25.78 -1.18 20.12
C ARG A 380 -25.00 -0.08 19.40
N GLY A 381 -25.71 0.74 18.62
CA GLY A 381 -25.13 1.82 17.82
C GLY A 381 -24.46 1.37 16.51
N ALA A 382 -24.32 0.07 16.28
CA ALA A 382 -23.59 -0.52 15.14
C ALA A 382 -24.51 -1.14 14.08
N THR A 383 -25.77 -0.73 13.99
CA THR A 383 -26.78 -1.32 13.09
C THR A 383 -26.34 -1.31 11.63
N ARG A 384 -25.70 -0.24 11.17
CA ARG A 384 -25.16 -0.13 9.79
C ARG A 384 -24.06 -1.15 9.53
N LEU A 385 -23.18 -1.38 10.51
CA LEU A 385 -22.12 -2.37 10.42
C LEU A 385 -22.70 -3.78 10.45
N LYS A 386 -23.62 -4.07 11.37
CA LYS A 386 -24.35 -5.34 11.45
C LYS A 386 -25.03 -5.70 10.12
N ALA A 387 -25.73 -4.74 9.52
CA ALA A 387 -26.44 -4.93 8.26
C ALA A 387 -25.52 -5.26 7.07
N LYS A 388 -24.22 -4.96 7.17
CA LYS A 388 -23.21 -5.35 6.17
C LYS A 388 -22.51 -6.66 6.55
N VAL A 389 -22.09 -6.79 7.81
CA VAL A 389 -21.29 -7.92 8.30
C VAL A 389 -22.09 -9.22 8.29
N ILE A 390 -23.27 -9.24 8.90
CA ILE A 390 -24.02 -10.49 9.10
C ILE A 390 -24.43 -11.15 7.77
N PRO A 391 -25.04 -10.45 6.79
CA PRO A 391 -25.41 -11.08 5.52
C PRO A 391 -24.20 -11.56 4.72
N ALA A 392 -23.10 -10.80 4.72
CA ALA A 392 -21.89 -11.17 4.00
C ALA A 392 -21.23 -12.42 4.60
N ILE A 393 -21.09 -12.50 5.93
CA ILE A 393 -20.60 -13.71 6.59
C ILE A 393 -21.52 -14.90 6.31
N ALA A 394 -22.84 -14.73 6.41
CA ALA A 394 -23.79 -15.79 6.08
C ALA A 394 -23.64 -16.31 4.64
N SER A 395 -23.27 -15.42 3.70
CA SER A 395 -23.04 -15.78 2.29
C SER A 395 -21.81 -16.67 2.07
N LEU A 396 -20.85 -16.72 3.01
CA LEU A 396 -19.68 -17.60 2.93
C LEU A 396 -20.07 -19.09 2.83
N ARG A 397 -21.24 -19.48 3.39
CA ARG A 397 -21.78 -20.83 3.25
C ARG A 397 -21.97 -21.24 1.80
N GLN A 398 -22.27 -20.28 0.93
CA GLN A 398 -22.50 -20.50 -0.50
C GLN A 398 -21.20 -20.58 -1.31
N CYS A 399 -20.04 -20.34 -0.66
CA CYS A 399 -18.73 -20.58 -1.26
C CYS A 399 -18.32 -22.05 -1.17
N VAL A 400 -19.09 -22.87 -0.45
CA VAL A 400 -18.80 -24.28 -0.23
C VAL A 400 -19.99 -25.10 -0.73
N SER A 401 -19.75 -26.00 -1.67
CA SER A 401 -20.79 -26.88 -2.23
C SER A 401 -20.48 -28.34 -1.94
N LYS A 402 -21.49 -29.21 -1.92
CA LYS A 402 -21.28 -30.65 -1.79
C LYS A 402 -20.85 -31.21 -3.14
N GLY A 403 -19.61 -31.71 -3.22
CA GLY A 403 -19.09 -32.39 -4.40
C GLY A 403 -19.66 -33.79 -4.59
N ARG A 404 -19.35 -34.41 -5.74
CA ARG A 404 -19.89 -35.71 -6.19
C ARG A 404 -19.55 -36.90 -5.25
N LYS A 405 -18.54 -36.75 -4.39
CA LYS A 405 -18.07 -37.78 -3.44
C LYS A 405 -18.29 -37.42 -1.96
N GLN A 406 -19.21 -36.50 -1.67
CA GLN A 406 -19.38 -35.89 -0.32
C GLN A 406 -18.21 -35.00 0.15
N GLU A 407 -17.14 -34.87 -0.63
CA GLU A 407 -16.09 -33.87 -0.41
C GLU A 407 -16.65 -32.45 -0.64
N GLN A 408 -16.23 -31.49 0.17
CA GLN A 408 -16.68 -30.11 0.03
C GLN A 408 -15.86 -29.42 -1.06
N GLU A 409 -16.53 -28.90 -2.08
CA GLU A 409 -15.89 -28.10 -3.12
C GLU A 409 -15.85 -26.63 -2.68
N PHE A 410 -14.63 -26.09 -2.53
CA PHE A 410 -14.39 -24.73 -2.07
C PHE A 410 -14.17 -23.77 -3.24
N ASN A 411 -15.13 -22.87 -3.47
CA ASN A 411 -15.02 -21.81 -4.45
C ASN A 411 -14.16 -20.66 -3.90
N LEU A 412 -12.84 -20.79 -4.07
CA LEU A 412 -11.84 -19.82 -3.62
C LEU A 412 -12.10 -18.41 -4.17
N GLN A 413 -12.44 -18.28 -5.45
CA GLN A 413 -12.66 -16.96 -6.06
C GLN A 413 -13.87 -16.24 -5.45
N ARG A 414 -14.96 -16.97 -5.22
CA ARG A 414 -16.14 -16.42 -4.55
C ARG A 414 -15.84 -16.05 -3.10
N ALA A 415 -15.17 -16.92 -2.35
CA ALA A 415 -14.81 -16.66 -0.96
C ALA A 415 -13.92 -15.42 -0.84
N ARG A 416 -12.87 -15.33 -1.66
CA ARG A 416 -11.99 -14.16 -1.77
C ARG A 416 -12.79 -12.89 -1.96
N ARG A 417 -13.73 -12.88 -2.92
CA ARG A 417 -14.55 -11.69 -3.19
C ARG A 417 -15.44 -11.32 -2.01
N VAL A 418 -16.08 -12.29 -1.35
CA VAL A 418 -16.92 -12.04 -0.16
C VAL A 418 -16.11 -11.40 0.97
N PHE A 419 -14.91 -11.91 1.29
CA PHE A 419 -14.05 -11.32 2.31
C PHE A 419 -13.64 -9.88 1.96
N LEU A 420 -13.27 -9.64 0.69
CA LEU A 420 -12.86 -8.33 0.23
C LEU A 420 -14.02 -7.31 0.24
N ASP A 421 -15.18 -7.68 -0.28
CA ASP A 421 -16.39 -6.84 -0.24
C ASP A 421 -16.78 -6.50 1.20
N LEU A 422 -16.62 -7.46 2.11
CA LEU A 422 -16.89 -7.23 3.51
C LEU A 422 -15.88 -6.25 4.13
N ALA A 423 -14.58 -6.40 3.86
CA ALA A 423 -13.55 -5.44 4.30
C ALA A 423 -13.86 -4.02 3.78
N VAL A 424 -14.21 -3.89 2.50
CA VAL A 424 -14.62 -2.62 1.88
C VAL A 424 -15.85 -2.05 2.58
N GLY A 425 -16.82 -2.90 2.94
CA GLY A 425 -18.02 -2.53 3.69
C GLY A 425 -17.72 -2.00 5.10
N VAL A 426 -16.75 -2.60 5.80
CA VAL A 426 -16.28 -2.14 7.11
C VAL A 426 -15.63 -0.77 6.98
N GLU A 427 -14.65 -0.60 6.09
CA GLU A 427 -13.98 0.70 5.88
C GLU A 427 -14.93 1.81 5.45
N THR A 428 -15.88 1.50 4.58
CA THR A 428 -16.90 2.47 4.15
C THR A 428 -17.77 2.92 5.34
N THR A 429 -18.10 2.00 6.23
CA THR A 429 -18.86 2.31 7.45
C THR A 429 -18.05 3.16 8.42
N LEU A 430 -16.77 2.84 8.63
CA LEU A 430 -15.86 3.65 9.43
C LEU A 430 -15.71 5.07 8.89
N GLY A 431 -15.55 5.22 7.57
CA GLY A 431 -15.51 6.52 6.90
C GLY A 431 -16.76 7.35 7.14
N HIS A 432 -17.95 6.73 7.08
CA HIS A 432 -19.21 7.43 7.39
C HIS A 432 -19.30 7.86 8.85
N ILE A 433 -18.95 6.99 9.80
CA ILE A 433 -18.97 7.32 11.24
C ILE A 433 -18.04 8.50 11.53
N LEU A 434 -16.83 8.47 10.96
CA LEU A 434 -15.84 9.53 11.14
C LEU A 434 -16.29 10.85 10.51
N GLY A 435 -16.87 10.82 9.30
CA GLY A 435 -17.42 12.00 8.64
C GLY A 435 -18.59 12.63 9.40
N GLU A 436 -19.49 11.82 9.98
CA GLU A 436 -20.58 12.30 10.83
C GLU A 436 -20.07 12.97 12.12
N ASP A 437 -19.06 12.39 12.77
CA ASP A 437 -18.42 12.96 13.97
C ASP A 437 -17.78 14.32 13.67
N GLU A 438 -17.09 14.45 12.54
CA GLU A 438 -16.46 15.70 12.13
C GLU A 438 -17.47 16.78 11.73
N ALA A 439 -18.50 16.43 10.96
CA ALA A 439 -19.57 17.37 10.61
C ALA A 439 -20.26 17.90 11.87
N ARG A 440 -20.50 17.04 12.86
CA ARG A 440 -21.06 17.44 14.16
C ARG A 440 -20.12 18.37 14.92
N LYS A 441 -18.82 18.07 15.00
CA LYS A 441 -17.81 18.95 15.63
C LYS A 441 -17.76 20.33 14.97
N ARG A 442 -17.84 20.40 13.64
CA ARG A 442 -17.88 21.66 12.88
C ARG A 442 -19.13 22.48 13.23
N ARG A 443 -20.30 21.86 13.28
CA ARG A 443 -21.56 22.53 13.68
C ARG A 443 -21.47 23.12 15.09
N LYS A 444 -21.00 22.34 16.07
CA LYS A 444 -20.81 22.83 17.45
C LYS A 444 -19.83 24.00 17.54
N LYS A 445 -18.75 23.97 16.77
CA LYS A 445 -17.78 25.08 16.71
C LYS A 445 -18.41 26.34 16.12
N GLU A 446 -19.24 26.18 15.08
CA GLU A 446 -19.95 27.29 14.46
C GLU A 446 -21.03 27.88 15.39
N GLU A 447 -21.81 27.04 16.05
CA GLU A 447 -22.78 27.45 17.07
C GLU A 447 -22.11 28.20 18.23
N ALA A 448 -20.96 27.71 18.71
CA ALA A 448 -20.19 28.38 19.77
C ALA A 448 -19.68 29.76 19.32
N LYS A 449 -19.16 29.88 18.10
CA LYS A 449 -18.75 31.17 17.52
C LYS A 449 -19.92 32.14 17.38
N GLN A 450 -21.07 31.65 16.93
CA GLN A 450 -22.28 32.47 16.81
C GLN A 450 -22.80 32.93 18.17
N ALA A 451 -22.75 32.08 19.20
CA ALA A 451 -23.11 32.45 20.56
C ALA A 451 -22.16 33.52 21.13
N GLU A 452 -20.85 33.40 20.88
CA GLU A 452 -19.84 34.39 21.29
C GLU A 452 -20.05 35.75 20.60
N LEU A 453 -20.30 35.76 19.29
CA LEU A 453 -20.65 36.97 18.53
C LEU A 453 -21.96 37.61 19.03
N GLY A 454 -22.95 36.81 19.39
CA GLY A 454 -24.20 37.28 20.00
C GLY A 454 -23.96 37.98 21.34
N LEU A 455 -23.13 37.42 22.22
CA LEU A 455 -22.77 38.01 23.51
C LEU A 455 -22.00 39.34 23.35
N LEU A 456 -21.07 39.42 22.39
CA LEU A 456 -20.35 40.65 22.08
C LEU A 456 -21.29 41.75 21.59
N THR A 457 -22.27 41.40 20.75
CA THR A 457 -23.27 42.35 20.22
C THR A 457 -24.18 42.90 21.33
N VAL A 458 -24.62 42.05 22.26
CA VAL A 458 -25.42 42.46 23.43
C VAL A 458 -24.63 43.37 24.37
N ASN A 459 -23.35 43.06 24.60
CA ASN A 459 -22.47 43.88 25.46
C ASN A 459 -22.16 45.25 24.85
N MET A 460 -21.93 45.33 23.53
CA MET A 460 -21.78 46.61 22.83
C MET A 460 -23.07 47.44 22.83
N GLY A 461 -24.24 46.79 22.75
CA GLY A 461 -25.53 47.47 22.89
C GLY A 461 -25.74 48.11 24.28
N ARG A 462 -25.32 47.41 25.35
CA ARG A 462 -25.40 47.92 26.73
C ARG A 462 -24.40 49.05 27.03
N LEU A 463 -23.23 49.05 26.38
CA LEU A 463 -22.23 50.12 26.48
C LEU A 463 -22.66 51.42 25.78
N LYS A 464 -23.57 51.36 24.80
CA LYS A 464 -24.15 52.56 24.13
C LYS A 464 -25.34 53.17 24.87
N LEU A 465 -25.89 52.47 25.87
CA LEU A 465 -27.04 52.89 26.68
C LEU A 465 -26.64 53.39 28.08
N ARG A 466 -25.34 53.40 28.38
CA ARG A 466 -24.72 54.11 29.51
C ARG A 466 -23.95 55.29 28.94
#